data_AF-A0AAD7E735-F1
#
_entry.id   AF-A0AAD7E735-F1
#
_cell.length_a   1.000
_cell.length_b   1.000
_cell.length_c   1.000
_cell.angle_alpha   90.00
_cell.angle_beta   90.00
_cell.angle_gamma   90.00
#
_symmetry.space_group_name_H-M   'P 1'
#
loop_
_entity.id
_entity.type
_entity.pdbx_description
1 polymer ?
#
loop_
_entity_poly.entity_id
_entity_poly.type
_entity_poly.pdbx_seq_one_letter_code
_entity_poly.pdbx_strand_id
1 'polypeptide(L)'
;MDVDHEDPEDWLEHDLDSTPREDLLDVKAKDVSTHPFHKNHPLWESHYVRCDRRLLETMVPNFTGGALPRMDQGDREYYCCTMLTLFKPWRDPLELKTASDSWHETFSEFDFSNKASQMMRHFNIRYECNDARDDYSAMDKGKRRAMPLFGGRGANDEEGVEYEGETGEWGEFIDEDTLNPVVKGPNQLAKERLMLQAERVLHTSGW
;
A
#
# COMPACT_ATOMS: atom_id res chain seq x y z
N MET A 1 -47.29 19.88 33.02
CA MET A 1 -46.25 19.65 32.00
C MET A 1 -45.00 20.15 32.66
N ASP A 2 -44.47 19.29 33.52
CA ASP A 2 -43.33 19.61 34.37
C ASP A 2 -42.14 18.96 33.71
N VAL A 3 -41.27 19.82 33.19
CA VAL A 3 -40.01 19.43 32.57
C VAL A 3 -39.03 19.31 33.74
N ASP A 4 -38.75 18.07 34.13
CA ASP A 4 -37.76 17.79 35.16
C ASP A 4 -36.39 18.33 34.70
N HIS A 5 -35.83 19.16 35.58
CA HIS A 5 -34.55 19.84 35.43
C HIS A 5 -33.46 18.88 35.92
N GLU A 6 -32.80 18.19 35.00
CA GLU A 6 -31.64 17.35 35.34
C GLU A 6 -30.39 18.24 35.49
N ASP A 7 -29.85 18.19 36.70
CA ASP A 7 -28.64 18.86 37.17
C ASP A 7 -27.39 18.32 36.43
N PRO A 8 -26.46 19.14 35.89
CA PRO A 8 -25.41 18.67 34.99
C PRO A 8 -24.19 18.03 35.69
N GLU A 9 -24.19 17.87 37.01
CA GLU A 9 -22.98 17.54 37.78
C GLU A 9 -22.76 16.05 38.08
N ASP A 10 -23.52 15.12 37.49
CA ASP A 10 -23.39 13.68 37.77
C ASP A 10 -22.43 12.92 36.82
N TRP A 11 -21.62 13.65 36.04
CA TRP A 11 -20.72 13.06 35.03
C TRP A 11 -19.25 12.93 35.45
N LEU A 12 -18.91 13.18 36.72
CA LEU A 12 -17.49 13.25 37.15
C LEU A 12 -17.07 12.25 38.24
N GLU A 13 -17.87 11.27 38.60
CA GLU A 13 -17.49 10.28 39.63
C GLU A 13 -17.72 8.82 39.22
N HIS A 14 -17.23 8.36 38.06
CA HIS A 14 -17.22 6.90 37.84
C HIS A 14 -16.15 6.32 36.90
N ASP A 15 -14.90 6.79 36.87
CA ASP A 15 -13.86 6.11 36.07
C ASP A 15 -12.45 6.15 36.68
N LEU A 16 -12.34 5.89 37.98
CA LEU A 16 -11.06 5.51 38.60
C LEU A 16 -11.21 4.22 39.42
N ASP A 17 -11.83 3.21 38.82
CA ASP A 17 -11.56 1.84 39.26
C ASP A 17 -10.17 1.43 38.74
N SER A 18 -9.16 1.71 39.56
CA SER A 18 -7.80 1.19 39.40
C SER A 18 -7.69 -0.27 39.86
N THR A 19 -8.75 -1.08 39.74
CA THR A 19 -8.59 -2.53 39.75
C THR A 19 -7.80 -2.94 38.51
N PRO A 20 -6.63 -3.59 38.67
CA PRO A 20 -6.01 -4.26 37.55
C PRO A 20 -7.04 -5.25 36.99
N ARG A 21 -7.41 -5.09 35.72
CA ARG A 21 -8.24 -6.07 34.98
C ARG A 21 -7.71 -7.48 35.26
N GLU A 22 -8.40 -8.25 36.09
CA GLU A 22 -8.00 -9.62 36.45
C GLU A 22 -8.04 -10.55 35.24
N ASP A 23 -8.76 -10.16 34.19
CA ASP A 23 -8.74 -10.72 32.83
C ASP A 23 -7.36 -10.60 32.13
N LEU A 24 -6.44 -9.78 32.64
CA LEU A 24 -5.04 -9.70 32.20
C LEU A 24 -4.06 -10.50 33.07
N LEU A 25 -4.53 -11.12 34.16
CA LEU A 25 -3.68 -11.82 35.13
C LEU A 25 -3.71 -13.34 35.01
N ASP A 26 -4.65 -13.92 34.23
CA ASP A 26 -4.64 -15.35 33.86
C ASP A 26 -4.05 -15.55 32.44
N VAL A 27 -2.94 -14.87 32.18
CA VAL A 27 -2.12 -15.12 31.00
C VAL A 27 -1.46 -16.47 31.19
N LYS A 28 -2.01 -17.50 30.55
CA LYS A 28 -1.36 -18.82 30.46
C LYS A 28 0.08 -18.61 30.00
N ALA A 29 1.03 -18.83 30.90
CA ALA A 29 2.48 -18.74 30.67
C ALA A 29 3.01 -19.62 29.52
N LYS A 30 2.15 -20.44 28.88
CA LYS A 30 2.48 -21.30 27.74
C LYS A 30 2.61 -20.55 26.42
N ASP A 31 2.02 -19.36 26.28
CA ASP A 31 2.01 -18.65 25.00
C ASP A 31 3.15 -17.65 24.82
N VAL A 32 3.89 -17.37 25.90
CA VAL A 32 5.08 -16.52 25.89
C VAL A 32 6.31 -17.39 26.11
N SER A 33 7.16 -17.53 25.09
CA SER A 33 8.42 -18.27 25.17
C SER A 33 9.61 -17.31 25.12
N THR A 34 10.70 -17.69 25.80
CA THR A 34 11.98 -16.98 25.73
C THR A 34 13.03 -17.88 25.10
N HIS A 35 13.80 -17.32 24.17
CA HIS A 35 14.81 -18.03 23.40
C HIS A 35 16.15 -17.29 23.53
N PRO A 36 17.19 -17.91 24.09
CA PRO A 36 18.51 -17.28 24.14
C PRO A 36 19.12 -17.21 22.74
N PHE A 37 20.13 -16.36 22.55
CA PHE A 37 20.87 -16.26 21.28
C PHE A 37 21.66 -17.55 20.98
N HIS A 38 22.51 -17.57 19.95
CA HIS A 38 23.47 -18.68 19.82
C HIS A 38 24.64 -18.48 20.80
N LYS A 39 25.27 -19.55 21.29
CA LYS A 39 26.42 -19.45 22.24
C LYS A 39 27.57 -18.57 21.74
N ASN A 40 27.73 -18.48 20.42
CA ASN A 40 28.76 -17.66 19.77
C ASN A 40 28.35 -16.18 19.59
N HIS A 41 27.14 -15.81 20.00
CA HIS A 41 26.65 -14.45 19.88
C HIS A 41 27.13 -13.60 21.08
N PRO A 42 27.62 -12.36 20.86
CA PRO A 42 28.13 -11.51 21.95
C PRO A 42 27.15 -11.25 23.09
N LEU A 43 25.84 -11.38 22.81
CA LEU A 43 24.77 -11.15 23.78
C LEU A 43 24.15 -12.44 24.36
N TRP A 44 24.77 -13.61 24.13
CA TRP A 44 24.26 -14.90 24.62
C TRP A 44 23.95 -14.92 26.12
N GLU A 45 24.83 -14.35 26.94
CA GLU A 45 24.70 -14.41 28.41
C GLU A 45 23.73 -13.36 28.97
N SER A 46 23.48 -12.27 28.23
CA SER A 46 22.77 -11.10 28.76
C SER A 46 21.40 -10.86 28.14
N HIS A 47 21.13 -11.38 26.92
CA HIS A 47 19.89 -11.09 26.21
C HIS A 47 19.18 -12.36 25.74
N TYR A 48 17.86 -12.24 25.57
CA TYR A 48 17.00 -13.29 25.04
C TYR A 48 15.90 -12.68 24.16
N VAL A 49 15.42 -13.45 23.20
CA VAL A 49 14.27 -13.11 22.37
C VAL A 49 13.02 -13.60 23.09
N ARG A 50 12.07 -12.70 23.34
CA ARG A 50 10.75 -13.05 23.87
C ARG A 50 9.76 -13.15 22.71
N CYS A 51 9.15 -14.30 22.53
CA CYS A 51 8.13 -14.55 21.53
C CYS A 51 6.77 -14.70 22.23
N ASP A 52 5.83 -13.81 21.91
CA ASP A 52 4.44 -13.94 22.34
C ASP A 52 3.63 -14.47 21.15
N ARG A 53 3.21 -15.74 21.24
CA ARG A 53 2.50 -16.42 20.16
C ARG A 53 1.14 -15.80 19.87
N ARG A 54 0.51 -15.14 20.85
CA ARG A 54 -0.81 -14.50 20.70
C ARG A 54 -0.72 -13.30 19.75
N LEU A 55 0.38 -12.56 19.83
CA LEU A 55 0.62 -11.42 18.93
C LEU A 55 0.78 -11.86 17.47
N LEU A 56 1.22 -13.09 17.20
CA LEU A 56 1.34 -13.60 15.83
C LEU A 56 -0.01 -13.78 15.14
N GLU A 57 -1.11 -13.89 15.90
CA GLU A 57 -2.45 -14.00 15.33
C GLU A 57 -2.94 -12.66 14.76
N THR A 58 -2.61 -11.55 15.45
CA THR A 58 -3.06 -10.18 15.13
C THR A 58 -2.02 -9.34 14.39
N MET A 59 -0.78 -9.83 14.25
CA MET A 59 0.28 -9.11 13.55
C MET A 59 0.07 -9.08 12.03
N VAL A 60 0.29 -7.91 11.43
CA VAL A 60 0.37 -7.71 9.98
C VAL A 60 1.82 -7.38 9.61
N PRO A 61 2.51 -8.23 8.82
CA PRO A 61 3.87 -7.94 8.35
C PRO A 61 3.91 -6.69 7.46
N ASN A 62 4.85 -5.79 7.73
CA ASN A 62 5.15 -4.64 6.89
C ASN A 62 6.50 -4.82 6.19
N PHE A 63 6.48 -4.96 4.87
CA PHE A 63 7.69 -5.19 4.07
C PHE A 63 8.28 -3.88 3.57
N THR A 64 9.53 -3.62 3.90
CA THR A 64 10.34 -2.52 3.36
C THR A 64 11.21 -3.07 2.23
N GLY A 65 11.36 -2.32 1.12
CA GLY A 65 12.27 -2.70 0.02
C GLY A 65 11.62 -3.01 -1.33
N GLY A 66 10.31 -2.81 -1.48
CA GLY A 66 9.64 -2.94 -2.77
C GLY A 66 8.34 -3.74 -2.69
N ALA A 67 7.77 -4.04 -3.86
CA ALA A 67 6.56 -4.84 -3.95
C ALA A 67 6.94 -6.33 -4.05
N LEU A 68 6.31 -7.18 -3.24
CA LEU A 68 6.52 -8.63 -3.28
C LEU A 68 6.05 -9.23 -4.62
N PRO A 69 6.67 -10.29 -5.15
CA PRO A 69 6.25 -10.88 -6.42
C PRO A 69 4.77 -11.33 -6.37
N ARG A 70 4.09 -11.15 -7.50
CA ARG A 70 2.72 -11.65 -7.71
C ARG A 70 2.71 -13.17 -7.81
N MET A 71 1.61 -13.78 -7.35
CA MET A 71 1.45 -15.23 -7.44
C MET A 71 0.96 -15.68 -8.82
N ASP A 72 0.18 -14.83 -9.49
CA ASP A 72 -0.56 -15.13 -10.71
C ASP A 72 0.13 -14.64 -11.99
N GLN A 73 1.06 -13.68 -11.86
CA GLN A 73 1.79 -13.08 -12.97
C GLN A 73 3.27 -12.92 -12.64
N GLY A 74 4.11 -12.89 -13.69
CA GLY A 74 5.55 -12.66 -13.58
C GLY A 74 6.35 -13.95 -13.46
N ASP A 75 7.53 -13.84 -12.84
CA ASP A 75 8.47 -14.95 -12.69
C ASP A 75 8.09 -15.85 -11.50
N ARG A 76 7.67 -17.08 -11.83
CA ARG A 76 7.25 -18.08 -10.84
C ARG A 76 8.42 -18.59 -10.00
N GLU A 77 9.61 -18.73 -10.57
CA GLU A 77 10.80 -19.16 -9.81
C GLU A 77 11.16 -18.10 -8.77
N TYR A 78 11.11 -16.82 -9.16
CA TYR A 78 11.34 -15.71 -8.25
C TYR A 78 10.28 -15.62 -7.14
N TYR A 79 9.00 -15.85 -7.47
CA TYR A 79 7.93 -15.95 -6.47
C TYR A 79 8.21 -17.08 -5.46
N CYS A 80 8.49 -18.29 -5.94
CA CYS A 80 8.75 -19.46 -5.10
C CYS A 80 9.98 -19.24 -4.20
N CYS A 81 11.06 -18.71 -4.75
CA CYS A 81 12.27 -18.33 -3.99
C CYS A 81 11.94 -17.32 -2.87
N THR A 82 11.18 -16.28 -3.20
CA THR A 82 10.81 -15.24 -2.22
C THR A 82 9.94 -15.82 -1.09
N MET A 83 8.94 -16.62 -1.41
CA MET A 83 8.04 -17.21 -0.41
C MET A 83 8.76 -18.24 0.48
N LEU A 84 9.67 -19.05 -0.08
CA LEU A 84 10.52 -19.95 0.70
C LEU A 84 11.42 -19.15 1.65
N THR A 85 12.06 -18.09 1.15
CA THR A 85 12.94 -17.23 1.96
C THR A 85 12.21 -16.61 3.16
N LEU A 86 10.93 -16.27 3.01
CA LEU A 86 10.12 -15.67 4.07
C LEU A 86 9.54 -16.67 5.07
N PHE A 87 9.13 -17.86 4.60
CA PHE A 87 8.29 -18.76 5.41
C PHE A 87 8.92 -20.11 5.74
N LYS A 88 9.96 -20.53 5.02
CA LYS A 88 10.76 -21.69 5.40
C LYS A 88 11.84 -21.21 6.38
N PRO A 89 12.02 -21.82 7.56
CA PRO A 89 13.15 -21.48 8.42
C PRO A 89 14.46 -21.89 7.75
N TRP A 90 15.45 -20.99 7.72
CA TRP A 90 16.78 -21.28 7.18
C TRP A 90 17.86 -20.51 7.95
N ARG A 91 19.06 -21.10 8.00
CA ARG A 91 20.31 -20.48 8.46
C ARG A 91 21.38 -20.48 7.38
N ASP A 92 21.33 -21.46 6.49
CA ASP A 92 22.20 -21.60 5.33
C ASP A 92 21.33 -21.55 4.05
N PRO A 93 21.74 -20.83 2.99
CA PRO A 93 21.02 -20.86 1.71
C PRO A 93 20.82 -22.27 1.13
N LEU A 94 21.67 -23.24 1.46
CA LEU A 94 21.51 -24.63 1.04
C LEU A 94 20.31 -25.34 1.72
N GLU A 95 19.84 -24.83 2.86
CA GLU A 95 18.63 -25.34 3.52
C GLU A 95 17.37 -24.93 2.76
N LEU A 96 17.42 -23.82 2.01
CA LEU A 96 16.28 -23.37 1.22
C LEU A 96 16.01 -24.31 0.05
N LYS A 97 17.06 -24.78 -0.63
CA LYS A 97 16.95 -25.55 -1.87
C LYS A 97 18.25 -26.31 -2.19
N THR A 98 18.14 -27.54 -2.70
CA THR A 98 19.28 -28.33 -3.20
C THR A 98 19.74 -27.81 -4.57
N ALA A 99 21.02 -27.97 -4.90
CA ALA A 99 21.58 -27.51 -6.18
C ALA A 99 20.91 -28.15 -7.42
N SER A 100 20.31 -29.33 -7.29
CA SER A 100 19.64 -30.06 -8.37
C SER A 100 18.21 -29.57 -8.63
N ASP A 101 17.55 -29.04 -7.61
CA ASP A 101 16.09 -28.86 -7.64
C ASP A 101 15.75 -27.55 -8.35
N SER A 102 14.49 -27.32 -8.69
CA SER A 102 13.96 -25.99 -9.04
C SER A 102 13.36 -25.29 -7.81
N TRP A 103 13.19 -23.96 -7.85
CA TRP A 103 12.51 -23.28 -6.72
C TRP A 103 11.05 -23.68 -6.64
N HIS A 104 10.42 -23.91 -7.79
CA HIS A 104 9.05 -24.39 -7.87
C HIS A 104 8.83 -25.76 -7.23
N GLU A 105 9.72 -26.73 -7.49
CA GLU A 105 9.64 -28.07 -6.89
C GLU A 105 9.79 -27.99 -5.37
N THR A 106 10.84 -27.33 -4.86
CA THR A 106 11.04 -27.20 -3.42
C THR A 106 9.91 -26.45 -2.73
N PHE A 107 9.31 -25.46 -3.41
CA PHE A 107 8.12 -24.76 -2.91
C PHE A 107 6.91 -25.69 -2.82
N SER A 108 6.72 -26.57 -3.82
CA SER A 108 5.56 -27.46 -3.88
C SER A 108 5.67 -28.63 -2.89
N GLU A 109 6.89 -29.04 -2.55
CA GLU A 109 7.17 -30.08 -1.55
C GLU A 109 7.14 -29.56 -0.11
N PHE A 110 7.33 -28.25 0.10
CA PHE A 110 7.37 -27.69 1.44
C PHE A 110 5.97 -27.45 2.01
N ASP A 111 5.70 -28.07 3.16
CA ASP A 111 4.44 -27.91 3.89
C ASP A 111 4.39 -26.57 4.63
N PHE A 112 3.81 -25.55 3.98
CA PHE A 112 3.56 -24.26 4.61
C PHE A 112 2.48 -24.35 5.69
N SER A 113 2.70 -23.66 6.80
CA SER A 113 1.67 -23.49 7.83
C SER A 113 0.44 -22.77 7.26
N ASN A 114 -0.75 -23.07 7.82
CA ASN A 114 -2.00 -22.41 7.41
C ASN A 114 -1.91 -20.87 7.46
N LYS A 115 -1.20 -20.33 8.46
CA LYS A 115 -0.97 -18.89 8.61
C LYS A 115 -0.08 -18.35 7.50
N ALA A 116 1.00 -19.05 7.13
CA ALA A 116 1.86 -18.68 6.01
C ALA A 116 1.08 -18.67 4.68
N SER A 117 0.31 -19.72 4.40
CA SER A 117 -0.57 -19.80 3.22
C SER A 117 -1.61 -18.68 3.18
N GLN A 118 -2.18 -18.31 4.34
CA GLN A 118 -3.08 -17.17 4.43
C GLN A 118 -2.37 -15.84 4.13
N MET A 119 -1.18 -15.62 4.70
CA MET A 119 -0.39 -14.41 4.43
C MET A 119 0.02 -14.32 2.96
N MET A 120 0.44 -15.42 2.34
CA MET A 120 0.77 -15.48 0.91
C MET A 120 -0.42 -15.06 0.03
N ARG A 121 -1.65 -15.50 0.36
CA ARG A 121 -2.86 -15.03 -0.33
C ARG A 121 -3.10 -13.54 -0.12
N HIS A 122 -2.92 -13.04 1.11
CA HIS A 122 -3.12 -11.63 1.43
C HIS A 122 -2.12 -10.70 0.69
N PHE A 123 -0.92 -11.18 0.37
CA PHE A 123 0.04 -10.41 -0.41
C PHE A 123 -0.48 -10.07 -1.82
N ASN A 124 -1.39 -10.88 -2.36
CA ASN A 124 -1.96 -10.65 -3.68
C ASN A 124 -3.04 -9.56 -3.71
N ILE A 125 -3.69 -9.28 -2.57
CA ILE A 125 -4.81 -8.33 -2.46
C ILE A 125 -4.45 -6.94 -3.01
N ARG A 126 -3.24 -6.45 -2.72
CA ARG A 126 -2.79 -5.16 -3.22
C ARG A 126 -2.80 -5.10 -4.76
N TYR A 127 -2.42 -6.20 -5.41
CA TYR A 127 -2.41 -6.31 -6.86
C TYR A 127 -3.82 -6.39 -7.42
N GLU A 128 -4.69 -7.20 -6.81
CA GLU A 128 -6.10 -7.31 -7.19
C GLU A 128 -6.80 -5.93 -7.12
N CYS A 129 -6.55 -5.15 -6.07
CA CYS A 129 -7.11 -3.80 -5.96
C CYS A 129 -6.56 -2.84 -7.02
N ASN A 130 -5.27 -2.92 -7.34
CA ASN A 130 -4.68 -2.08 -8.38
C ASN A 130 -5.22 -2.44 -9.76
N ASP A 131 -5.30 -3.74 -10.08
CA ASP A 131 -5.83 -4.24 -11.34
C ASP A 131 -7.30 -3.79 -11.49
N ALA A 132 -8.13 -3.95 -10.45
CA ALA A 132 -9.53 -3.48 -10.48
C ALA A 132 -9.67 -1.97 -10.70
N ARG A 133 -8.79 -1.15 -10.10
CA ARG A 133 -8.79 0.30 -10.32
C ARG A 133 -8.40 0.65 -11.76
N ASP A 134 -7.39 -0.03 -12.27
CA ASP A 134 -6.84 0.25 -13.59
C ASP A 134 -7.81 -0.24 -14.69
N ASP A 135 -8.49 -1.36 -14.48
CA ASP A 135 -9.60 -1.86 -15.30
C ASP A 135 -10.76 -0.87 -15.34
N TYR A 136 -11.21 -0.36 -14.19
CA TYR A 136 -12.25 0.67 -14.13
C TYR A 136 -11.83 1.93 -14.90
N SER A 137 -10.58 2.37 -14.71
CA SER A 137 -10.02 3.54 -15.39
C SER A 137 -9.92 3.34 -16.91
N ALA A 138 -9.61 2.11 -17.36
CA ALA A 138 -9.58 1.75 -18.78
C ALA A 138 -11.00 1.75 -19.37
N MET A 139 -12.00 1.24 -18.64
CA MET A 139 -13.40 1.25 -19.05
C MET A 139 -13.97 2.69 -19.16
N ASP A 140 -13.66 3.59 -18.23
CA ASP A 140 -14.10 4.99 -18.30
C ASP A 140 -13.52 5.70 -19.52
N LYS A 141 -12.22 5.53 -19.77
CA LYS A 141 -11.55 6.07 -20.97
C LYS A 141 -12.13 5.46 -22.26
N GLY A 142 -12.44 4.17 -22.26
CA GLY A 142 -13.10 3.49 -23.38
C GLY A 142 -14.48 4.08 -23.67
N LYS A 143 -15.31 4.29 -22.65
CA LYS A 143 -16.63 4.93 -22.78
C LYS A 143 -16.55 6.37 -23.27
N ARG A 144 -15.61 7.16 -22.76
CA ARG A 144 -15.35 8.54 -23.23
C ARG A 144 -14.89 8.61 -24.68
N ARG A 145 -14.11 7.61 -25.14
CA ARG A 145 -13.67 7.51 -26.54
C ARG A 145 -14.77 6.97 -27.46
N ALA A 146 -15.71 6.18 -26.94
CA ALA A 146 -16.82 5.60 -27.68
C ALA A 146 -18.08 6.49 -27.75
N MET A 147 -18.14 7.57 -26.96
CA MET A 147 -19.12 8.64 -27.19
C MET A 147 -18.78 9.32 -28.52
N PRO A 148 -19.66 9.26 -29.52
CA PRO A 148 -19.42 9.99 -30.76
C PRO A 148 -19.33 11.47 -30.41
N LEU A 149 -18.41 12.17 -31.08
CA LEU A 149 -18.36 13.62 -31.18
C LEU A 149 -19.61 14.14 -31.94
N PHE A 150 -20.80 13.89 -31.41
CA PHE A 150 -22.06 14.49 -31.84
C PHE A 150 -22.60 15.34 -30.70
N GLY A 151 -21.90 16.46 -30.53
CA GLY A 151 -22.32 17.64 -29.80
C GLY A 151 -21.70 18.85 -30.50
N GLY A 152 -21.83 18.88 -31.84
CA GLY A 152 -21.49 20.04 -32.63
C GLY A 152 -22.27 21.25 -32.12
N ARG A 153 -21.52 22.31 -31.84
CA ARG A 153 -21.98 23.70 -31.90
C ARG A 153 -22.86 23.88 -33.14
N GLY A 154 -24.15 24.20 -32.98
CA GLY A 154 -25.07 24.44 -34.09
C GLY A 154 -26.53 24.64 -33.68
N ALA A 155 -26.88 25.89 -33.39
CA ALA A 155 -28.16 26.57 -33.64
C ALA A 155 -29.49 25.85 -33.34
N ASN A 156 -30.17 26.29 -32.26
CA ASN A 156 -31.56 26.77 -32.30
C ASN A 156 -31.78 27.68 -31.07
N ASP A 157 -31.63 28.98 -31.31
CA ASP A 157 -32.57 30.07 -31.00
C ASP A 157 -33.19 30.18 -29.58
N GLU A 158 -32.85 31.31 -28.96
CA GLU A 158 -33.60 32.15 -28.00
C GLU A 158 -33.27 32.11 -26.49
N GLU A 159 -32.89 33.31 -26.03
CA GLU A 159 -32.62 33.85 -24.69
C GLU A 159 -31.29 33.52 -24.01
N GLY A 160 -30.36 34.48 -24.12
CA GLY A 160 -28.97 34.38 -23.70
C GLY A 160 -28.68 34.84 -22.29
N VAL A 161 -27.47 34.49 -21.84
CA VAL A 161 -26.62 35.33 -20.97
C VAL A 161 -25.17 35.06 -21.40
N GLU A 162 -24.54 36.09 -21.97
CA GLU A 162 -23.13 36.13 -22.33
C GLU A 162 -22.25 36.13 -21.07
N TYR A 163 -21.19 35.33 -21.07
CA TYR A 163 -20.01 35.58 -20.24
C TYR A 163 -18.78 35.46 -21.13
N GLU A 164 -18.29 36.60 -21.60
CA GLU A 164 -17.07 36.71 -22.39
C GLU A 164 -15.83 36.51 -21.51
N GLY A 165 -14.88 35.74 -22.02
CA GLY A 165 -13.55 35.54 -21.46
C GLY A 165 -12.62 35.04 -22.57
N GLU A 166 -12.05 36.00 -23.28
CA GLU A 166 -11.19 35.92 -24.47
C GLU A 166 -10.19 34.75 -24.48
N THR A 167 -10.24 33.94 -25.54
CA THR A 167 -9.14 33.05 -25.93
C THR A 167 -8.31 33.78 -26.97
N GLY A 168 -7.21 34.38 -26.51
CA GLY A 168 -6.21 35.00 -27.37
C GLY A 168 -5.53 33.97 -28.27
N GLU A 169 -5.80 34.12 -29.55
CA GLU A 169 -5.05 33.67 -30.72
C GLU A 169 -3.53 33.86 -30.56
N TRP A 170 -2.74 32.80 -30.79
CA TRP A 170 -1.38 32.94 -31.29
C TRP A 170 -1.16 31.91 -32.39
N GLY A 171 -0.99 32.47 -33.59
CA GLY A 171 -0.88 31.77 -34.84
C GLY A 171 0.38 30.94 -34.98
N GLU A 172 0.26 30.06 -35.96
CA GLU A 172 1.26 29.26 -36.65
C GLU A 172 2.52 30.06 -37.02
N PHE A 173 3.68 29.59 -36.57
CA PHE A 173 4.96 29.81 -37.23
C PHE A 173 5.80 28.54 -37.09
N ILE A 174 6.01 27.85 -38.21
CA ILE A 174 6.92 26.70 -38.32
C ILE A 174 8.30 27.29 -38.65
N ASP A 175 9.25 27.14 -37.74
CA ASP A 175 10.67 27.17 -38.06
C ASP A 175 11.23 25.75 -37.89
N GLU A 176 11.60 25.18 -39.03
CA GLU A 176 12.46 24.02 -39.18
C GLU A 176 13.87 24.43 -38.72
N ASP A 177 14.36 23.82 -37.63
CA ASP A 177 15.79 23.68 -37.20
C ASP A 177 16.12 23.97 -35.72
N THR A 178 15.25 23.63 -34.75
CA THR A 178 15.65 23.63 -33.32
C THR A 178 15.36 22.29 -32.61
N LEU A 179 16.41 21.47 -32.53
CA LEU A 179 16.76 20.52 -31.45
C LEU A 179 15.57 19.85 -30.72
N ASN A 180 15.31 18.58 -31.10
CA ASN A 180 14.46 17.61 -30.40
C ASN A 180 14.22 17.92 -28.90
N PRO A 181 13.07 18.52 -28.52
CA PRO A 181 12.66 18.52 -27.15
C PRO A 181 12.22 17.09 -26.82
N VAL A 182 12.85 16.47 -25.82
CA VAL A 182 12.36 15.22 -25.23
C VAL A 182 10.91 15.45 -24.85
N VAL A 183 9.98 14.88 -25.64
CA VAL A 183 8.53 15.02 -25.42
C VAL A 183 8.23 14.30 -24.10
N LYS A 184 8.22 15.07 -23.01
CA LYS A 184 7.89 14.56 -21.68
C LYS A 184 6.45 14.05 -21.71
N GLY A 185 6.26 12.82 -21.21
CA GLY A 185 4.93 12.23 -21.12
C GLY A 185 4.01 13.04 -20.18
N PRO A 186 2.68 12.92 -20.31
CA PRO A 186 1.71 13.70 -19.53
C PRO A 186 1.89 13.55 -18.00
N ASN A 187 2.31 12.36 -17.53
CA ASN A 187 2.60 12.13 -16.11
C ASN A 187 3.89 12.83 -15.63
N GLN A 188 4.89 12.97 -16.49
CA GLN A 188 6.11 13.71 -16.17
C GLN A 188 5.84 15.21 -16.09
N LEU A 189 5.03 15.73 -17.03
CA LEU A 189 4.58 17.12 -17.03
C LEU A 189 3.74 17.47 -15.79
N ALA A 190 2.83 16.58 -15.38
CA ALA A 190 2.04 16.76 -14.17
C ALA A 190 2.92 16.80 -12.90
N LYS A 191 3.90 15.89 -12.81
CA LYS A 191 4.85 15.84 -11.71
C LYS A 191 5.74 17.09 -11.67
N GLU A 192 6.20 17.57 -12.82
CA GLU A 192 7.00 18.79 -12.94
C GLU A 192 6.23 20.04 -12.52
N ARG A 193 4.96 20.16 -12.94
CA ARG A 193 4.08 21.24 -12.49
C ARG A 193 3.86 21.24 -10.99
N LEU A 194 3.69 20.05 -10.40
CA LEU A 194 3.54 19.91 -8.95
C LEU A 194 4.82 20.31 -8.20
N MET A 195 6.00 19.93 -8.72
CA MET A 195 7.29 20.31 -8.15
C MET A 195 7.51 21.83 -8.22
N LEU A 196 7.23 22.46 -9.36
CA LEU A 196 7.32 23.92 -9.52
C LEU A 196 6.35 24.66 -8.61
N GLN A 197 5.15 24.10 -8.39
CA GLN A 197 4.19 24.67 -7.45
C GLN A 197 4.69 24.57 -6.01
N ALA A 198 5.29 23.44 -5.61
CA ALA A 198 5.87 23.27 -4.29
C ALA A 198 7.05 24.22 -4.05
N GLU A 199 7.94 24.37 -5.03
CA GLU A 199 9.06 25.32 -5.00
C GLU A 199 8.59 26.76 -4.85
N ARG A 200 7.57 27.16 -5.61
CA ARG A 200 6.96 28.48 -5.49
C ARG A 200 6.39 28.72 -4.10
N VAL A 201 5.69 27.74 -3.53
CA VAL A 201 5.14 27.84 -2.17
C VAL A 201 6.27 28.04 -1.16
N LEU A 202 7.36 27.26 -1.25
CA LEU A 202 8.52 27.39 -0.36
C LEU A 202 9.12 28.80 -0.41
N HIS A 203 9.40 29.33 -1.61
CA HIS A 203 9.94 30.68 -1.76
C HIS A 203 8.97 31.77 -1.26
N THR A 204 7.67 31.62 -1.50
CA THR A 204 6.66 32.59 -1.02
C THR A 204 6.44 32.53 0.49
N SER A 205 6.75 31.41 1.13
CA SER A 205 6.61 31.21 2.58
C SER A 205 7.91 31.47 3.36
N GLY A 206 8.94 32.01 2.68
CA GLY A 206 10.18 32.44 3.31
C GLY A 206 11.13 31.31 3.69
N TRP A 207 10.97 30.13 3.07
CA TRP A 207 11.90 29.00 3.15
C TRP A 207 12.93 29.04 2.02
#